data_AF-A0A068LJI9-F1
#
_entry.id   AF-A0A068LJI9-F1
#
_cell.length_a   1.000
_cell.length_b   1.000
_cell.length_c   1.000
_cell.angle_alpha   90.00
_cell.angle_beta   90.00
_cell.angle_gamma   90.00
#
_symmetry.space_group_name_H-M   'P 1'
#
loop_
_entity.id
_entity.type
_entity.pdbx_description
1 polymer ?
#
loop_
_entity_poly.entity_id
_entity_poly.type
_entity_poly.pdbx_seq_one_letter_code
_entity_poly.pdbx_strand_id
1 'polypeptide(L)'
;QTVVIGLAADSGCGKSTFMRRLTSVFGGAAEPPKGGNPDSNTLISDTTTVICLDDYHSLDRTGRKEKGVTALDPRANNFDLMYEQVKAIKDGIPVEKPIYNQ
;
A
#
# COMPACT_ATOMS: atom_id res chain seq x y z
N GLN A 1 -18.86 -4.42 7.40
CA GLN A 1 -18.64 -3.02 6.99
C GLN A 1 -17.14 -2.74 7.12
N THR A 2 -16.48 -2.30 6.05
CA THR A 2 -15.02 -2.09 6.03
C THR A 2 -14.64 -0.82 6.78
N VAL A 3 -13.60 -0.89 7.62
CA VAL A 3 -12.99 0.27 8.30
C VAL A 3 -11.64 0.54 7.65
N VAL A 4 -11.39 1.80 7.27
CA VAL A 4 -10.13 2.23 6.67
C VAL A 4 -9.31 2.98 7.71
N ILE A 5 -8.07 2.53 7.95
CA ILE A 5 -7.12 3.15 8.87
C ILE A 5 -5.91 3.63 8.06
N GLY A 6 -5.60 4.92 8.13
CA GLY A 6 -4.41 5.50 7.50
C GLY A 6 -3.21 5.50 8.46
N LEU A 7 -2.06 5.00 8.00
CA LEU A 7 -0.79 5.09 8.72
C LEU A 7 0.26 5.82 7.87
N ALA A 8 0.55 7.06 8.23
CA ALA A 8 1.66 7.82 7.63
C ALA A 8 2.95 7.57 8.43
N ALA A 9 3.97 7.01 7.79
CA ALA A 9 5.27 6.76 8.41
C ALA A 9 6.39 6.72 7.36
N ASP A 10 7.52 7.36 7.68
CA ASP A 10 8.68 7.42 6.80
C ASP A 10 9.34 6.04 6.59
N SER A 11 10.10 5.90 5.51
CA SER A 11 10.94 4.73 5.24
C SER A 11 12.03 4.59 6.30
N GLY A 12 12.35 3.36 6.71
CA GLY A 12 13.37 3.09 7.73
C GLY A 12 12.97 3.36 9.19
N CYS A 13 11.86 4.05 9.46
CA CYS A 13 11.42 4.37 10.83
C CYS A 13 10.63 3.25 11.53
N GLY A 14 10.76 1.99 11.10
CA GLY A 14 10.09 0.86 11.76
C GLY A 14 8.62 0.66 11.37
N LYS A 15 8.15 1.21 10.25
CA LYS A 15 6.78 1.05 9.74
C LYS A 15 6.35 -0.43 9.68
N SER A 16 7.22 -1.33 9.21
CA SER A 16 6.94 -2.77 9.15
C SER A 16 6.75 -3.38 10.55
N THR A 17 7.53 -2.94 11.54
CA THR A 17 7.39 -3.37 12.94
C THR A 17 6.07 -2.87 13.53
N PHE A 18 5.70 -1.62 13.26
CA PHE A 18 4.44 -1.05 13.71
C PHE A 18 3.24 -1.77 13.10
N MET A 19 3.27 -2.02 11.77
CA MET A 19 2.23 -2.76 11.06
C MET A 19 2.06 -4.18 11.59
N ARG A 20 3.16 -4.91 11.85
CA ARG A 20 3.09 -6.26 12.46
C ARG A 20 2.42 -6.27 13.82
N ARG A 21 2.66 -5.24 14.64
CA ARG A 21 2.00 -5.10 15.96
C ARG A 21 0.51 -4.80 15.79
N LEU A 22 0.13 -3.93 14.86
CA LEU A 22 -1.27 -3.65 14.57
C LEU A 22 -2.01 -4.91 14.09
N THR A 23 -1.47 -5.63 13.10
CA THR A 23 -2.12 -6.84 12.57
C THR A 23 -2.20 -7.95 13.64
N SER A 24 -1.19 -8.06 14.50
CA SER A 24 -1.22 -8.99 15.64
C SER A 24 -2.33 -8.68 16.64
N VAL A 25 -2.71 -7.41 16.81
CA VAL A 25 -3.84 -7.01 17.67
C VAL A 25 -5.17 -7.29 16.97
N PHE A 26 -5.26 -7.08 15.66
CA PHE A 26 -6.52 -7.20 14.92
C PHE A 26 -6.91 -8.62 14.55
N GLY A 27 -5.98 -9.54 14.32
CA GLY A 27 -6.36 -10.90 13.95
C GLY A 27 -5.24 -11.83 13.47
N GLY A 28 -4.02 -11.66 13.99
CA GLY A 28 -2.94 -12.63 13.80
C GLY A 28 -1.89 -12.27 12.75
N ALA A 29 -1.27 -13.29 12.18
CA ALA A 29 -0.15 -13.14 11.25
C ALA A 29 -0.65 -12.68 9.86
N ALA A 30 -0.11 -11.56 9.37
CA ALA A 30 -0.39 -11.09 8.03
C ALA A 30 0.65 -11.66 7.05
N GLU A 31 0.18 -12.29 5.97
CA GLU A 31 1.00 -12.95 4.96
C GLU A 31 0.81 -12.31 3.57
N PRO A 32 1.81 -12.39 2.67
CA PRO A 32 1.62 -12.01 1.27
C PRO A 32 0.51 -12.85 0.59
N PRO A 33 -0.16 -12.33 -0.46
CA PRO A 33 -1.20 -13.06 -1.17
C PRO A 33 -0.65 -14.36 -1.79
N LYS A 34 -1.27 -15.49 -1.45
CA LYS A 34 -0.87 -16.81 -1.93
C LYS A 34 -1.06 -16.91 -3.45
N GLY A 35 0.00 -17.31 -4.16
CA GLY A 35 -0.02 -17.45 -5.62
C GLY A 35 -0.01 -16.14 -6.40
N GLY A 36 0.19 -14.99 -5.73
CA GLY A 36 0.34 -13.69 -6.35
C GLY A 36 1.79 -13.37 -6.74
N ASN A 37 2.02 -12.13 -7.16
CA ASN A 37 3.36 -11.62 -7.44
C ASN A 37 4.21 -11.66 -6.13
N PRO A 38 5.41 -12.28 -6.14
CA PRO A 38 6.28 -12.36 -4.96
C PRO A 38 6.75 -10.99 -4.45
N ASP A 39 6.75 -9.97 -5.32
CA ASP A 39 7.12 -8.59 -4.99
C ASP A 39 5.91 -7.76 -4.51
N SER A 40 4.76 -8.39 -4.27
CA SER A 40 3.58 -7.69 -3.78
C SER A 40 3.82 -7.09 -2.39
N ASN A 41 3.57 -5.79 -2.26
CA ASN A 41 3.64 -5.08 -0.99
C ASN A 41 2.38 -5.27 -0.11
N THR A 42 1.45 -6.12 -0.53
CA THR A 42 0.18 -6.36 0.18
C THR A 42 0.35 -7.46 1.21
N LEU A 43 -0.15 -7.25 2.43
CA LEU A 43 -0.25 -8.28 3.46
C LEU A 43 -1.71 -8.50 3.83
N ILE A 44 -2.10 -9.76 4.00
CA ILE A 44 -3.48 -10.17 4.27
C ILE A 44 -3.48 -11.02 5.54
N SER A 45 -4.39 -10.71 6.45
CA SER A 45 -4.76 -11.54 7.61
C SER A 45 -6.27 -11.78 7.59
N ASP A 46 -6.77 -12.62 8.49
CA ASP A 46 -8.19 -12.97 8.59
C ASP A 46 -9.11 -11.74 8.76
N THR A 47 -8.59 -10.67 9.37
CA THR A 47 -9.36 -9.47 9.73
C THR A 47 -8.80 -8.18 9.13
N THR A 48 -7.62 -8.22 8.50
CA THR A 48 -6.90 -7.00 8.08
C THR A 48 -6.23 -7.20 6.73
N THR A 49 -6.33 -6.18 5.88
CA THR A 49 -5.54 -6.07 4.64
C THR A 49 -4.68 -4.82 4.72
N VAL A 50 -3.36 -4.98 4.63
CA VAL A 50 -2.39 -3.89 4.62
C VAL A 50 -1.99 -3.62 3.17
N ILE A 51 -2.18 -2.37 2.74
CA ILE A 51 -1.81 -1.89 1.41
C ILE A 51 -0.68 -0.87 1.57
N CYS A 52 0.41 -1.05 0.81
CA CYS A 52 1.45 -0.04 0.71
C CYS A 52 1.03 1.04 -0.31
N LEU A 53 1.16 2.31 0.06
CA LEU A 53 0.77 3.41 -0.85
C LEU A 53 1.78 3.66 -1.97
N ASP A 54 3.01 3.13 -1.86
CA ASP A 54 4.00 3.12 -2.94
C ASP A 54 3.45 2.47 -4.22
N ASP A 55 2.49 1.55 -4.09
CA ASP A 55 1.82 0.91 -5.23
C ASP A 55 1.09 1.93 -6.13
N TYR A 56 0.73 3.10 -5.60
CA TYR A 56 0.12 4.19 -6.36
C TYR A 56 1.14 5.21 -6.90
N HIS A 57 2.44 4.91 -6.89
CA HIS A 57 3.40 5.77 -7.58
C HIS A 57 3.09 5.87 -9.08
N SER A 58 3.05 7.10 -9.59
CA SER A 58 2.90 7.40 -11.01
C SER A 58 4.21 7.22 -11.80
N LEU A 59 5.35 7.17 -11.09
CA LEU A 59 6.67 7.12 -11.67
C LEU A 59 7.51 6.03 -11.00
N ASP A 60 8.13 5.18 -11.81
CA ASP A 60 9.16 4.25 -11.36
C ASP A 60 10.44 5.01 -10.92
N ARG A 61 11.45 4.27 -10.43
CA ARG A 61 12.71 4.88 -9.98
C ARG A 61 13.43 5.65 -11.09
N THR A 62 13.32 5.20 -12.33
CA THR A 62 13.99 5.81 -13.49
C THR A 62 13.28 7.09 -13.90
N GLY A 63 11.95 7.05 -14.04
CA GLY A 63 11.12 8.20 -14.38
C GLY A 63 11.17 9.31 -13.33
N ARG A 64 11.36 8.97 -12.05
CA ARG A 64 11.62 9.97 -10.99
C ARG A 64 12.96 10.69 -11.19
N LYS A 65 14.02 9.95 -11.53
CA LYS A 65 15.34 10.54 -11.82
C LYS A 65 15.30 11.43 -13.04
N GLU A 66 14.65 10.99 -14.12
CA GLU A 66 14.51 11.76 -15.36
C GLU A 66 13.74 13.07 -15.16
N LYS A 67 12.68 13.05 -14.35
CA LYS A 67 11.88 14.24 -14.04
C LYS A 67 12.46 15.09 -12.90
N GLY A 68 13.55 14.66 -12.26
CA GLY A 68 14.16 15.38 -11.14
C GLY A 68 13.24 15.48 -9.91
N VAL A 69 12.39 14.48 -9.68
CA VAL A 69 11.44 14.44 -8.56
C VAL A 69 11.75 13.29 -7.61
N THR A 70 11.42 13.45 -6.33
CA THR A 70 11.54 12.37 -5.33
C THR A 70 10.24 11.58 -5.21
N ALA A 71 10.24 10.44 -4.49
CA ALA A 71 8.99 9.72 -4.21
C ALA A 71 8.02 10.53 -3.32
N LEU A 72 8.56 11.46 -2.53
CA LEU A 72 7.79 12.33 -1.66
C LEU A 72 7.11 13.48 -2.43
N ASP A 73 7.48 13.69 -3.69
CA ASP A 73 6.85 14.68 -4.53
C ASP A 73 5.42 14.23 -4.87
N PRO A 74 4.38 15.07 -4.66
CA PRO A 74 3.02 14.73 -5.03
C PRO A 74 2.87 14.32 -6.51
N ARG A 75 3.72 14.86 -7.40
CA ARG A 75 3.70 14.54 -8.83
C ARG A 75 4.17 13.11 -9.14
N ALA A 76 4.81 12.44 -8.19
CA ALA A 76 5.22 11.05 -8.31
C ALA A 76 4.14 10.06 -7.82
N ASN A 77 2.97 10.55 -7.39
CA ASN A 77 1.89 9.75 -6.77
C ASN A 77 0.55 9.98 -7.50
N ASN A 78 -0.19 8.91 -7.77
CA ASN A 78 -1.51 8.97 -8.38
C ASN A 78 -2.60 9.01 -7.30
N PHE A 79 -2.87 10.22 -6.78
CA PHE A 79 -3.87 10.40 -5.73
C PHE A 79 -5.30 10.13 -6.19
N ASP A 80 -5.61 10.33 -7.47
CA ASP A 80 -6.94 10.06 -8.03
C ASP A 80 -7.24 8.54 -7.97
N LEU A 81 -6.31 7.73 -8.48
CA LEU A 81 -6.43 6.26 -8.43
C LEU A 81 -6.47 5.74 -6.99
N MET A 82 -5.64 6.32 -6.11
CA MET A 82 -5.65 5.97 -4.69
C MET A 82 -7.02 6.25 -4.05
N TYR A 83 -7.61 7.42 -4.33
CA TYR A 83 -8.94 7.77 -3.83
C TYR A 83 -10.02 6.83 -4.34
N GLU A 84 -10.06 6.59 -5.66
CA GLU A 84 -11.04 5.72 -6.30
C GLU A 84 -11.02 4.32 -5.69
N GLN A 85 -9.82 3.74 -5.54
CA GLN A 85 -9.68 2.37 -5.03
C GLN A 85 -9.94 2.27 -3.53
N VAL A 86 -9.47 3.23 -2.72
CA VAL A 86 -9.76 3.24 -1.27
C VAL A 86 -11.26 3.39 -1.01
N LYS A 87 -11.94 4.23 -1.79
CA LYS A 87 -13.39 4.39 -1.71
C LYS A 87 -14.12 3.08 -2.07
N ALA A 88 -13.75 2.46 -3.20
CA ALA A 88 -14.33 1.19 -3.62
C ALA A 88 -14.16 0.09 -2.55
N ILE A 89 -12.95 -0.04 -1.97
CA ILE A 89 -12.68 -1.01 -0.89
C ILE A 89 -13.55 -0.74 0.35
N LYS A 90 -13.72 0.54 0.72
CA LYS A 90 -14.58 0.93 1.84
C LYS A 90 -16.05 0.54 1.61
N ASP A 91 -16.49 0.62 0.35
CA ASP A 91 -17.83 0.24 -0.08
C ASP A 91 -17.98 -1.28 -0.33
N GLY A 92 -16.92 -2.06 -0.09
CA GLY A 92 -16.92 -3.53 -0.22
C GLY A 92 -16.72 -4.02 -1.66
N ILE A 93 -16.23 -3.15 -2.55
CA ILE A 93 -16.00 -3.44 -3.97
C ILE A 93 -14.52 -3.82 -4.16
N PRO A 94 -14.21 -4.95 -4.83
CA PRO A 94 -12.82 -5.32 -5.13
C PRO A 94 -12.20 -4.40 -6.18
N VAL A 95 -10.87 -4.28 -6.17
CA VAL A 95 -10.11 -3.39 -7.06
C VAL A 95 -8.89 -4.08 -7.65
N GLU A 96 -8.53 -3.68 -8.86
CA GLU A 96 -7.27 -4.07 -9.51
C GLU A 96 -6.18 -3.07 -9.12
N LYS A 97 -5.52 -3.32 -7.99
CA LYS A 97 -4.47 -2.44 -7.48
C LYS A 97 -3.15 -2.69 -8.23
N PRO A 98 -2.46 -1.65 -8.73
CA PRO A 98 -1.11 -1.80 -9.28
C PRO A 98 -0.12 -2.38 -8.25
N ILE A 99 1.00 -2.92 -8.73
CA ILE A 99 2.12 -3.36 -7.90
C ILE A 99 3.33 -2.54 -8.30
N TYR A 100 3.88 -1.78 -7.35
CA TYR A 100 5.10 -1.02 -7.59
C TYR A 100 6.31 -1.94 -7.38
N ASN A 101 6.90 -2.41 -8.48
CA ASN A 101 8.18 -3.09 -8.42
C ASN A 101 9.30 -2.04 -8.38
N GLN A 102 10.14 -2.11 -7.35
CA GLN A 102 11.15 -1.10 -7.05
C GLN A 102 12.40 -1.20 -7.92
#